data_AF-A0A7K2FTN4-F1
#
_entry.id   AF-A0A7K2FTN4-F1
#
_cell.length_a   1.000
_cell.length_b   1.000
_cell.length_c   1.000
_cell.angle_alpha   90.00
_cell.angle_beta   90.00
_cell.angle_gamma   90.00
#
_symmetry.space_group_name_H-M   'P 1'
#
loop_
_entity.id
_entity.type
_entity.pdbx_description
1 polymer ?
#
loop_
_entity_poly.entity_id
_entity_poly.type
_entity_poly.pdbx_seq_one_letter_code
_entity_poly.pdbx_strand_id
1 'polypeptide(L)'
;MSPHHPELRDLAMDLLSQGRPAREIAQRLRISPQTVYRWRRTRIPRPEAAQTRSRIAELEREILMHRRTIEALKDAMPPKGATRSFLK
;
A
#
# COMPACT_ATOMS: atom_id res chain seq x y z
N MET A 1 5.32 -32.14 15.07
CA MET A 1 4.63 -30.91 15.51
C MET A 1 5.59 -30.22 16.46
N SER A 2 6.25 -29.12 16.07
CA SER A 2 7.19 -28.44 16.99
C SER A 2 6.44 -27.30 17.68
N PRO A 3 6.15 -27.42 18.99
CA PRO A 3 5.66 -26.32 19.81
C PRO A 3 6.81 -25.33 20.04
N HIS A 4 6.52 -24.04 20.25
CA HIS A 4 7.49 -22.96 20.51
C HIS A 4 8.18 -22.30 19.29
N HIS A 5 7.39 -21.81 18.34
CA HIS A 5 7.81 -20.73 17.44
C HIS A 5 7.01 -19.41 17.45
N PRO A 6 5.99 -19.14 18.31
CA PRO A 6 5.28 -17.85 18.26
C PRO A 6 6.21 -16.64 18.42
N GLU A 7 7.01 -16.60 19.48
CA GLU A 7 7.92 -15.48 19.76
C GLU A 7 8.99 -15.29 18.67
N LEU A 8 9.55 -16.40 18.19
CA LEU A 8 10.52 -16.38 17.08
C LEU A 8 9.88 -15.94 15.75
N ARG A 9 8.60 -16.28 15.54
CA ARG A 9 7.84 -15.81 14.39
C ARG A 9 7.61 -14.32 14.49
N ASP A 10 7.18 -13.82 15.64
CA ASP A 10 6.90 -12.40 15.86
C ASP A 10 8.17 -11.58 15.68
N LEU A 11 9.29 -12.00 16.26
CA LEU A 11 10.59 -11.36 16.07
C LEU A 11 11.06 -11.42 14.61
N ALA A 12 10.87 -12.54 13.93
CA ALA A 12 11.16 -12.64 12.50
C ALA A 12 10.28 -11.69 11.67
N MET A 13 9.01 -11.51 12.06
CA MET A 13 8.09 -10.60 11.37
C MET A 13 8.50 -9.14 11.58
N ASP A 14 8.91 -8.77 12.79
CA ASP A 14 9.43 -7.43 13.09
C ASP A 14 10.67 -7.12 12.25
N LEU A 15 11.63 -8.04 12.20
CA LEU A 15 12.84 -7.87 11.38
C LEU A 15 12.52 -7.80 9.88
N LEU A 16 11.55 -8.58 9.39
CA LEU A 16 11.07 -8.49 8.01
C LEU A 16 10.42 -7.13 7.72
N SER A 17 9.69 -6.57 8.69
CA SER A 17 9.06 -5.25 8.56
C SER A 17 10.08 -4.11 8.47
N GLN A 18 11.25 -4.29 9.11
CA GLN A 18 12.42 -3.40 9.03
C GLN A 18 13.23 -3.59 7.73
N GLY A 19 12.75 -4.41 6.78
CA GLY A 19 13.40 -4.62 5.48
C GLY A 19 14.60 -5.57 5.51
N ARG A 20 14.85 -6.28 6.61
CA ARG A 20 15.97 -7.23 6.69
C ARG A 20 15.74 -8.44 5.76
N PRO A 21 16.78 -8.95 5.08
CA PRO A 21 16.66 -10.10 4.21
C PRO A 21 16.42 -11.39 5.00
N ALA A 22 15.57 -12.27 4.47
CA ALA A 22 15.17 -13.52 5.14
C ALA A 22 16.35 -14.42 5.53
N ARG A 23 17.46 -14.37 4.78
CA ARG A 23 18.69 -15.14 5.08
C ARG A 23 19.42 -14.61 6.32
N GLU A 24 19.50 -13.29 6.49
CA GLU A 24 20.10 -12.67 7.67
C GLU A 24 19.25 -12.98 8.92
N ILE A 25 17.93 -12.85 8.80
CA ILE A 25 16.98 -13.16 9.87
C ILE A 25 17.11 -14.63 10.30
N ALA A 26 17.21 -15.55 9.34
CA ALA A 26 17.37 -16.97 9.60
C ALA A 26 18.66 -17.30 10.35
N GLN A 27 19.79 -16.68 9.97
CA GLN A 27 21.05 -16.81 10.71
C GLN A 27 20.93 -16.24 12.12
N ARG A 28 20.37 -15.04 12.27
CA ARG A 28 20.21 -14.35 13.56
C ARG A 28 19.34 -15.15 14.53
N LEU A 29 18.26 -15.75 14.04
CA LEU A 29 17.32 -16.52 14.85
C LEU A 29 17.65 -18.02 14.91
N ARG A 30 18.74 -18.45 14.27
CA ARG A 30 19.20 -19.85 14.18
C ARG A 30 18.10 -20.82 13.69
N ILE A 31 17.33 -20.37 12.70
CA ILE A 31 16.27 -21.17 12.06
C ILE A 31 16.56 -21.36 10.58
N SER A 32 15.88 -22.32 9.95
CA SER A 32 15.97 -22.49 8.50
C SER A 32 15.46 -21.24 7.77
N PRO A 33 16.16 -20.75 6.74
CA PRO A 33 15.64 -19.71 5.85
C PRO A 33 14.27 -20.06 5.26
N GLN A 34 14.01 -21.35 5.03
CA GLN A 34 12.72 -21.83 4.52
C GLN A 34 11.56 -21.51 5.49
N THR A 35 11.82 -21.56 6.80
CA THR A 35 10.83 -21.20 7.82
C THR A 35 10.48 -19.72 7.74
N VAL A 36 11.48 -18.86 7.58
CA VAL A 36 11.28 -17.40 7.42
C VAL A 36 10.49 -17.11 6.13
N TYR A 37 10.81 -17.77 5.01
CA TYR A 37 10.05 -17.64 3.77
C TYR A 37 8.60 -18.11 3.93
N ARG A 38 8.36 -19.22 4.63
CA ARG A 38 7.01 -19.73 4.91
C ARG A 38 6.19 -18.70 5.70
N TRP A 39 6.76 -18.14 6.76
CA TRP A 39 6.06 -17.12 7.55
C TRP A 39 5.79 -15.84 6.76
N ARG A 40 6.77 -15.36 5.97
CA ARG A 40 6.58 -14.22 5.07
C ARG A 40 5.42 -14.46 4.10
N ARG A 41 5.32 -15.67 3.54
CA ARG A 41 4.25 -16.06 2.61
C ARG A 41 2.87 -16.07 3.28
N THR A 42 2.78 -16.46 4.56
CA THR A 42 1.52 -16.42 5.31
C THR A 42 1.08 -15.02 5.73
N ARG A 43 2.01 -14.05 5.83
CA ARG A 43 1.70 -12.65 6.19
C ARG A 43 1.02 -11.90 5.05
N ILE A 44 1.39 -12.18 3.80
CA ILE A 44 0.77 -11.54 2.65
C ILE A 44 -0.66 -12.09 2.60
N PRO A 45 -1.69 -11.29 2.96
CA PRO A 45 -3.06 -11.75 2.79
C PRO A 45 -3.18 -12.12 1.32
N ARG A 46 -3.60 -13.36 1.03
CA ARG A 46 -3.90 -13.73 -0.35
C ARG A 46 -4.96 -12.73 -0.77
N PRO A 47 -4.69 -11.85 -1.75
CA PRO A 47 -5.70 -10.87 -2.13
C PRO A 47 -6.90 -11.69 -2.55
N GLU A 48 -8.04 -11.48 -1.88
CA GLU A 48 -9.30 -11.93 -2.40
C GLU A 48 -9.52 -11.09 -3.67
N ALA A 49 -8.96 -11.61 -4.76
CA ALA A 49 -8.56 -10.77 -5.88
C ALA A 49 -9.77 -10.09 -6.52
N ALA A 50 -10.97 -10.65 -6.32
CA ALA A 50 -12.24 -10.03 -6.68
C ALA A 50 -12.48 -8.74 -5.89
N GLN A 51 -12.46 -8.77 -4.56
CA GLN A 51 -12.76 -7.60 -3.72
C GLN A 51 -11.71 -6.48 -3.87
N THR A 52 -10.43 -6.86 -4.03
CA THR A 52 -9.35 -5.88 -4.30
C THR A 52 -9.56 -5.20 -5.66
N ARG A 53 -9.93 -5.96 -6.70
CA ARG A 53 -10.22 -5.39 -8.03
C ARG A 53 -11.46 -4.51 -8.04
N SER A 54 -12.52 -4.91 -7.35
CA SER A 54 -13.73 -4.09 -7.21
C SER A 54 -13.44 -2.75 -6.55
N ARG A 55 -12.65 -2.74 -5.47
CA ARG A 55 -12.27 -1.51 -4.78
C ARG A 55 -11.37 -0.60 -5.64
N ILE A 56 -10.47 -1.18 -6.43
CA ILE A 56 -9.64 -0.41 -7.38
C ILE A 56 -10.53 0.27 -8.43
N ALA A 57 -11.43 -0.49 -9.07
CA ALA A 57 -12.31 0.05 -10.12
C ALA A 57 -13.24 1.17 -9.59
N GLU A 58 -13.73 1.03 -8.36
CA GLU A 58 -14.52 2.06 -7.68
C GLU A 58 -13.72 3.36 -7.50
N LEU A 59 -12.51 3.26 -6.93
CA LEU A 59 -11.63 4.41 -6.72
C LEU A 59 -11.20 5.09 -8.03
N GLU A 60 -10.92 4.30 -9.06
CA GLU A 60 -10.61 4.82 -10.40
C GLU A 60 -11.78 5.62 -10.97
N ARG A 61 -13.02 5.17 -10.72
CA ARG A 61 -14.23 5.87 -11.15
C ARG A 61 -14.42 7.19 -10.40
N GLU A 62 -14.21 7.21 -9.08
CA GLU A 62 -14.25 8.43 -8.28
C GLU A 62 -13.23 9.47 -8.76
N ILE A 63 -11.97 9.05 -9.01
CA ILE A 63 -10.91 9.92 -9.53
C ILE A 63 -11.31 10.52 -10.88
N LEU A 64 -11.89 9.71 -11.78
CA LEU A 64 -12.33 10.19 -13.08
C LEU A 64 -13.43 11.24 -12.96
N MET A 65 -14.40 11.06 -12.05
CA MET A 65 -15.45 12.04 -11.81
C MET A 65 -14.85 13.34 -11.26
N HIS A 66 -13.98 13.28 -10.26
CA HIS A 66 -13.33 14.47 -9.70
C HIS A 66 -12.53 15.24 -10.75
N ARG A 67 -11.79 14.53 -11.62
CA ARG A 67 -11.07 15.18 -12.72
C ARG A 67 -12.02 15.92 -13.66
N ARG A 68 -13.13 15.31 -14.05
CA ARG A 68 -14.14 15.96 -14.92
C ARG A 68 -14.74 17.20 -14.25
N THR A 69 -15.06 17.13 -12.96
CA THR A 69 -15.57 18.27 -12.20
C THR A 69 -14.54 19.40 -12.12
N ILE A 70 -13.27 19.07 -11.89
CA ILE A 70 -12.18 20.05 -11.84
C ILE A 70 -11.99 20.74 -13.20
N GLU A 71 -12.02 19.99 -14.30
CA GLU A 71 -11.91 20.58 -15.64
C GLU A 71 -13.10 21.49 -15.96
N ALA A 72 -14.33 21.04 -15.66
CA ALA A 72 -15.52 21.88 -15.84
C ALA A 72 -15.47 23.18 -15.01
N LEU A 73 -14.91 23.12 -13.80
CA LEU A 73 -14.71 24.30 -12.96
C LEU A 73 -13.66 25.25 -13.54
N LYS A 74 -12.58 24.72 -14.14
CA LYS A 74 -11.58 25.55 -14.82
C LYS A 74 -12.18 26.31 -15.99
N ASP A 75 -13.06 25.69 -16.77
CA ASP A 75 -13.72 26.33 -17.90
C ASP A 75 -14.70 27.43 -17.45
N ALA A 76 -15.34 27.26 -16.29
CA ALA A 76 -16.30 28.22 -15.74
C ALA A 76 -15.65 29.39 -14.97
N MET A 77 -14.36 29.29 -14.61
CA MET A 77 -13.67 30.35 -13.86
C MET A 77 -12.87 31.25 -14.80
N PRO A 78 -12.99 32.59 -14.67
CA PRO A 78 -12.10 33.49 -15.41
C PRO A 78 -10.65 33.24 -15.02
N PRO A 79 -9.68 33.42 -15.95
CA PRO A 79 -8.27 33.18 -15.68
C PRO A 79 -7.85 33.98 -14.45
N LYS A 80 -7.24 33.29 -13.49
CA LYS A 80 -6.84 33.85 -12.20
C LYS A 80 -5.93 35.06 -12.47
N GLY A 81 -6.47 36.27 -12.31
CA GLY A 81 -5.79 37.53 -12.64
C GLY A 81 -6.62 38.55 -13.42
N ALA A 82 -7.74 38.16 -14.04
CA ALA A 82 -8.58 39.08 -14.83
C ALA A 82 -9.35 40.12 -13.99
N THR A 83 -9.40 39.98 -12.67
CA THR A 83 -10.17 40.86 -11.76
C THR A 83 -9.45 42.19 -11.42
N ARG A 84 -8.33 42.54 -12.06
CA ARG A 84 -7.51 43.71 -11.65
C ARG A 84 -7.44 44.90 -12.62
N SER A 85 -8.20 44.95 -13.73
CA SER A 85 -8.04 46.05 -14.71
C SER A 85 -9.29 46.86 -15.07
N PHE A 86 -10.37 46.85 -14.28
CA PHE A 86 -11.56 47.68 -14.57
C PHE A 86 -11.68 48.96 -13.72
N LEU A 87 -10.58 49.41 -13.12
CA LEU A 87 -10.53 50.69 -12.38
C LEU A 87 -9.24 51.46 -12.71
N LYS A 88 -9.14 52.03 -13.91
CA LYS A 88 -8.58 53.38 -14.11
C LYS A 88 -8.86 53.93 -15.51
#